data_AF-Q66WX0-F1
#
_entry.id   AF-Q66WX0-F1
#
_cell.length_a   1.000
_cell.length_b   1.000
_cell.length_c   1.000
_cell.angle_alpha   90.00
_cell.angle_beta   90.00
_cell.angle_gamma   90.00
#
_symmetry.space_group_name_H-M   'P 1'
#
loop_
_entity.id
_entity.type
_entity.pdbx_description
1 polymer ?
#
loop_
_entity_poly.entity_id
_entity_poly.type
_entity_poly.pdbx_seq_one_letter_code
_entity_poly.pdbx_strand_id
1 'polypeptide(L)' 'FPVEGGLTPGRPEDKQNYTLLLAEFRRQLDALSAQTGQPYLLTIAGGAGPKIINNMELAQMQQYLDFINIM' A
#
# COMPACT_ATOMS: atom_id res chain seq x y z
N PHE A 1 -5.75 9.60 2.65
CA PHE A 1 -4.37 9.15 2.88
C PHE A 1 -3.81 8.61 1.57
N PRO A 2 -2.48 8.60 1.34
CA PRO A 2 -1.43 8.88 2.31
C PRO A 2 -1.10 10.36 2.55
N VAL A 3 -1.20 11.26 1.55
CA VAL A 3 -0.78 12.67 1.70
C VAL A 3 -1.89 13.57 2.27
N GLU A 4 -3.12 13.44 1.78
CA GLU A 4 -4.27 14.24 2.21
C GLU A 4 -5.38 13.38 2.82
N GLY A 5 -6.21 13.97 3.68
CA GLY A 5 -7.27 13.29 4.43
C GLY A 5 -6.81 12.89 5.84
N GLY A 6 -7.74 12.42 6.67
CA GLY A 6 -7.46 12.10 8.09
C GLY A 6 -7.70 13.24 9.06
N LEU A 7 -7.45 12.97 10.35
CA LEU A 7 -7.51 13.98 11.41
C LEU A 7 -6.36 14.99 11.31
N THR A 8 -5.22 14.57 10.76
CA THR A 8 -4.04 15.39 10.56
C THR A 8 -3.52 15.15 9.14
N PRO A 9 -3.16 16.20 8.38
CA PRO A 9 -2.59 16.04 7.05
C PRO A 9 -1.30 15.21 7.07
N GLY A 10 -1.09 14.40 6.04
CA GLY A 10 0.18 13.72 5.79
C GLY A 10 1.22 14.66 5.21
N ARG A 11 2.38 14.11 4.86
CA ARG A 11 3.50 14.81 4.24
C ARG A 11 3.60 14.44 2.75
N PRO A 12 4.16 15.30 1.89
CA PRO A 12 4.34 14.98 0.47
C PRO A 12 5.10 13.67 0.22
N GLU A 13 6.08 13.37 1.07
CA GLU A 13 6.90 12.16 0.99
C GLU A 13 6.09 10.88 1.27
N ASP A 14 4.92 10.98 1.90
CA ASP A 14 4.08 9.82 2.19
C ASP A 14 3.60 9.12 0.92
N LYS A 15 3.55 9.81 -0.22
CA LYS A 15 3.27 9.19 -1.51
C LYS A 15 4.29 8.10 -1.85
N GLN A 16 5.59 8.45 -1.83
CA GLN A 16 6.67 7.51 -2.15
C GLN A 16 6.92 6.52 -1.00
N ASN A 17 6.87 7.01 0.24
CA ASN A 17 7.08 6.17 1.42
C ASN A 17 6.00 5.08 1.53
N TYR A 18 4.77 5.35 1.09
CA TYR A 18 3.73 4.32 1.10
C TYR A 18 4.06 3.19 0.11
N THR A 19 4.56 3.50 -1.09
CA THR A 19 5.03 2.49 -2.04
C THR A 19 6.19 1.67 -1.47
N LEU A 20 7.18 2.32 -0.86
CA LEU A 20 8.33 1.65 -0.23
C LEU A 20 7.91 0.76 0.94
N LEU A 21 6.93 1.21 1.72
CA LEU A 21 6.35 0.43 2.81
C LEU A 21 5.69 -0.86 2.30
N LEU A 22 4.92 -0.77 1.21
CA LEU A 22 4.30 -1.95 0.59
C LEU A 22 5.34 -2.91 0.02
N ALA A 23 6.40 -2.38 -0.61
CA ALA A 23 7.51 -3.20 -1.10
C ALA A 23 8.19 -3.98 0.04
N GLU A 24 8.46 -3.32 1.17
CA GLU A 24 9.11 -3.96 2.32
C GLU A 24 8.19 -5.02 2.96
N PHE A 25 6.90 -4.74 3.11
CA PHE A 25 5.96 -5.74 3.61
C PHE A 25 5.86 -6.95 2.68
N ARG A 26 5.76 -6.73 1.36
CA ARG A 26 5.74 -7.84 0.40
C ARG A 26 6.97 -8.73 0.55
N ARG A 27 8.16 -8.13 0.63
CA ARG A 27 9.44 -8.83 0.84
C ARG A 27 9.43 -9.68 2.12
N GLN A 28 8.94 -9.13 3.23
CA GLN A 28 8.88 -9.86 4.51
C GLN A 28 7.84 -10.98 4.49
N LEU A 29 6.66 -10.76 3.91
CA LEU A 29 5.61 -11.76 3.78
C LEU A 29 6.03 -12.91 2.88
N ASP A 30 6.76 -12.63 1.80
CA ASP A 30 7.31 -13.67 0.91
C ASP A 30 8.36 -14.52 1.63
N ALA A 31 9.22 -13.89 2.43
CA ALA A 31 10.18 -14.61 3.26
C ALA A 31 9.48 -15.48 4.32
N LEU A 32 8.38 -15.01 4.91
CA LEU A 32 7.58 -15.78 5.85
C LEU A 32 6.88 -16.95 5.15
N SER A 33 6.30 -16.73 3.97
CA SER A 33 5.70 -17.80 3.15
C SER A 33 6.70 -18.90 2.80
N ALA A 34 7.95 -18.54 2.48
CA ALA A 34 9.01 -19.50 2.22
C ALA A 34 9.39 -20.34 3.46
N GLN A 35 9.25 -19.78 4.67
CA GLN A 35 9.55 -20.48 5.93
C GLN A 35 8.39 -21.38 6.40
N THR A 36 7.14 -20.93 6.25
CA THR A 36 5.97 -21.61 6.82
C THR A 36 5.21 -22.47 5.81
N GLY A 37 5.46 -22.27 4.51
CA GLY A 37 4.69 -22.89 3.43
C GLY A 37 3.27 -22.34 3.26
N GLN A 38 2.92 -21.27 3.99
CA GLN A 38 1.59 -20.66 3.94
C GLN A 38 1.62 -19.36 3.10
N PRO A 39 0.65 -19.12 2.21
CA PRO A 39 0.54 -17.85 1.50
C PRO A 39 0.03 -16.74 2.44
N TYR A 40 0.67 -15.57 2.43
CA TYR A 40 0.21 -14.38 3.15
C TYR A 40 -0.15 -13.25 2.20
N LEU A 41 -1.39 -12.77 2.32
CA LEU A 41 -1.92 -11.68 1.51
C LEU A 41 -1.47 -10.33 2.05
N LEU A 42 -1.17 -9.41 1.14
CA LEU A 42 -0.99 -7.99 1.40
C LEU A 42 -2.07 -7.21 0.65
N THR A 43 -2.93 -6.53 1.41
CA THR A 43 -4.07 -5.77 0.87
C THR A 43 -4.15 -4.42 1.56
N ILE A 44 -4.84 -3.47 0.93
CA ILE A 44 -5.06 -2.14 1.50
C ILE A 44 -6.54 -1.73 1.40
N ALA A 45 -6.94 -0.78 2.24
CA ALA A 45 -8.18 -0.04 2.05
C ALA A 45 -7.88 1.25 1.28
N GLY A 46 -8.40 1.37 0.06
CA GLY A 46 -8.13 2.48 -0.85
C GLY A 46 -9.36 3.36 -1.05
N GLY A 47 -9.24 4.67 -0.89
CA GLY A 47 -10.35 5.58 -1.18
C GLY A 47 -10.57 5.79 -2.68
N ALA A 48 -11.83 5.82 -3.12
CA ALA A 48 -12.20 5.99 -4.54
C ALA A 48 -12.05 7.42 -5.09
N GLY A 49 -11.78 8.41 -4.23
CA GLY A 49 -11.74 9.82 -4.61
C GLY A 49 -10.49 10.19 -5.45
N PRO A 50 -10.61 11.07 -6.47
CA PRO A 50 -9.49 11.42 -7.35
C PRO A 50 -8.30 12.05 -6.62
N LYS A 51 -8.54 12.81 -5.55
CA LYS A 51 -7.47 13.36 -4.70
C LYS A 51 -6.65 12.26 -4.03
N ILE A 52 -7.32 11.19 -3.59
CA ILE A 52 -6.68 10.05 -2.93
C ILE A 52 -5.87 9.26 -3.95
N ILE A 53 -6.45 9.00 -5.13
CA ILE A 53 -5.77 8.34 -6.25
C ILE A 53 -4.49 9.09 -6.67
N ASN A 54 -4.53 10.43 -6.77
CA ASN A 54 -3.38 11.24 -7.15
C ASN A 54 -2.22 11.18 -6.13
N ASN A 55 -2.53 10.85 -4.88
CA ASN A 55 -1.58 10.71 -3.78
C ASN A 55 -1.00 9.29 -3.65
N MET A 56 -1.36 8.36 -4.55
CA MET A 56 -0.86 6.99 -4.60
C MET A 56 -0.08 6.73 -5.89
N GLU A 57 0.88 5.81 -5.84
CA GLU A 57 1.60 5.33 -7.03
C GLU A 57 0.99 3.99 -7.48
N LEU A 58 -0.29 3.96 -7.80
CA LEU A 58 -1.07 2.73 -8.03
C LEU A 58 -0.39 1.74 -8.99
N ALA A 59 0.22 2.23 -10.08
CA ALA A 59 0.93 1.40 -11.04
C ALA A 59 2.16 0.68 -10.45
N GLN A 60 2.85 1.29 -9.48
CA GLN A 60 3.94 0.67 -8.74
C GLN A 60 3.40 -0.19 -7.59
N MET A 61 2.37 0.28 -6.88
CA MET A 61 1.82 -0.42 -5.71
C MET A 61 1.18 -1.76 -6.07
N GLN A 62 0.53 -1.88 -7.24
CA GLN A 62 -0.16 -3.11 -7.66
C GLN A 62 0.76 -4.33 -7.72
N GLN A 63 2.07 -4.15 -7.90
CA GLN A 63 3.02 -5.27 -7.95
C GLN A 63 3.25 -5.90 -6.57
N TYR A 64 2.88 -5.20 -5.50
CA TYR A 64 3.06 -5.64 -4.11
C TYR A 64 1.76 -6.09 -3.46
N LEU A 65 0.61 -5.73 -4.04
CA LEU A 65 -0.70 -5.95 -3.46
C LEU A 65 -1.43 -7.10 -4.15
N ASP A 66 -2.09 -7.94 -3.37
CA ASP A 66 -2.98 -8.98 -3.90
C ASP A 66 -4.28 -8.36 -4.42
N PHE A 67 -4.84 -7.39 -3.68
CA PHE A 67 -5.98 -6.58 -4.10
C PHE A 67 -6.14 -5.31 -3.24
N ILE A 68 -6.99 -4.41 -3.72
CA ILE A 68 -7.37 -3.16 -3.04
C ILE A 68 -8.87 -3.23 -2.69
N ASN A 69 -9.19 -3.04 -1.41
CA ASN A 69 -10.57 -2.88 -0.95
C ASN A 69 -10.97 -1.41 -1.12
N ILE A 70 -11.80 -1.12 -2.12
CA ILE A 70 -12.21 0.24 -2.45
C ILE A 70 -13.31 0.73 -1.50
N MET A 71 -13.13 1.94 -0.95
CA MET A 71 -14.07 2.63 -0.06
C MET A 71 -14.54 3.96 -0.65
#